data_AF-A0AA88SHB2-F1
#
_entry.id   AF-A0AA88SHB2-F1
#
_cell.length_a   1.000
_cell.length_b   1.000
_cell.length_c   1.000
_cell.angle_alpha   90.00
_cell.angle_beta   90.00
_cell.angle_gamma   90.00
#
_symmetry.space_group_name_H-M   'P 1'
#
loop_
_entity.id
_entity.type
_entity.pdbx_description
1 polymer ?
#
loop_
_entity_poly.entity_id
_entity_poly.type
_entity_poly.pdbx_seq_one_letter_code
_entity_poly.pdbx_strand_id
1 'polypeptide(L)'
;MSALLNTSLYTKDVSKKFGDVKVDLKTIVLLSAEGKQNLISFTETKINNIDFAAYIEELSKEVTRVDLLLFANDLDAQADQLPKGSVQTSVKSHAYTLRQIYTKQVITLKQSMNKMNQSIRFLERTATDLSYKINDVLQLVDAAQYLISQNVTFTINQESEKYKQTIIGYFKQYIEWIKTALMMDVATCKPFSNIVDTAEILACSFFFDSMNTFWFGLGCSALFLLPSIILSVRLAKFYRRMDTEDVYDDIDTIPMKTLPAYDTMTRFPRASAPPRHGDW
;
A
#
# COMPACT_ATOMS: atom_id res chain seq x y z
N MET A 1 26.28 -23.78 15.82
CA MET A 1 25.22 -22.93 16.41
C MET A 1 25.68 -21.47 16.63
N SER A 2 26.82 -21.21 17.29
CA SER A 2 27.22 -19.83 17.69
C SER A 2 27.53 -18.84 16.55
N ALA A 3 27.96 -19.30 15.38
CA ALA A 3 28.26 -18.41 14.25
C ALA A 3 27.01 -17.77 13.62
N LEU A 4 25.88 -18.50 13.59
CA LEU A 4 24.61 -18.03 13.01
C LEU A 4 23.86 -17.03 13.90
N LEU A 5 24.13 -17.02 15.21
CA LEU A 5 23.52 -16.10 16.18
C LEU A 5 24.37 -14.84 16.41
N ASN A 6 25.41 -14.64 15.61
CA ASN A 6 26.30 -13.49 15.74
C ASN A 6 25.67 -12.24 15.11
N THR A 7 25.03 -11.42 15.95
CA THR A 7 24.35 -10.17 15.56
C THR A 7 25.27 -9.15 14.89
N SER A 8 26.59 -9.21 15.15
CA SER A 8 27.55 -8.26 14.57
C SER A 8 27.72 -8.43 13.06
N LEU A 9 27.54 -9.65 12.52
CA LEU A 9 27.65 -9.91 11.08
C LEU A 9 26.49 -9.25 10.31
N TYR A 10 25.26 -9.50 10.76
CA TYR A 10 24.06 -8.98 10.09
C TYR A 10 23.91 -7.47 10.20
N THR A 11 24.28 -6.90 11.35
CA THR A 11 24.22 -5.44 11.57
C THR A 11 25.30 -4.69 10.78
N LYS A 12 26.42 -5.33 10.47
CA LYS A 12 27.49 -4.77 9.63
C LYS A 12 27.05 -4.63 8.18
N ASP A 13 26.39 -5.64 7.63
CA ASP A 13 25.91 -5.60 6.24
C ASP A 13 24.83 -4.54 6.02
N VAL A 14 23.87 -4.44 6.97
CA VAL A 14 22.87 -3.36 6.97
C VAL A 14 23.56 -2.00 7.09
N SER A 15 24.51 -1.86 8.03
CA SER A 15 25.23 -0.60 8.20
C SER A 15 26.01 -0.19 6.96
N LYS A 16 26.60 -1.15 6.23
CA LYS A 16 27.33 -0.91 4.99
C LYS A 16 26.38 -0.43 3.88
N LYS A 17 25.25 -1.11 3.68
CA LYS A 17 24.27 -0.75 2.64
C LYS A 17 23.67 0.65 2.84
N PHE A 18 23.44 1.06 4.08
CA PHE A 18 22.93 2.40 4.39
C PHE A 18 24.03 3.47 4.54
N GLY A 19 25.28 3.08 4.78
CA GLY A 19 26.41 4.01 4.83
C GLY A 19 26.67 4.72 3.50
N ASP A 20 26.32 4.05 2.39
CA ASP A 20 26.41 4.59 1.03
C ASP A 20 25.24 5.53 0.67
N VAL A 21 24.15 5.51 1.46
CA VAL A 21 23.00 6.39 1.27
C VAL A 21 23.28 7.74 1.92
N LYS A 22 24.07 8.56 1.23
CA LYS A 22 24.23 9.98 1.52
C LYS A 22 23.67 10.78 0.37
N VAL A 23 22.52 11.40 0.60
CA VAL A 23 21.90 12.26 -0.39
C VAL A 23 22.48 13.66 -0.23
N ASP A 24 22.91 14.27 -1.34
CA ASP A 24 23.33 15.67 -1.39
C ASP A 24 22.54 16.40 -2.48
N LEU A 25 21.55 17.19 -2.07
CA LEU A 25 20.72 17.98 -2.97
C LEU A 25 21.27 19.40 -3.18
N LYS A 26 22.46 19.73 -2.65
CA LYS A 26 23.12 21.03 -2.92
C LYS A 26 23.48 21.22 -4.39
N THR A 27 23.60 20.12 -5.13
CA THR A 27 23.86 20.12 -6.58
C THR A 27 22.65 20.54 -7.41
N ILE A 28 21.43 20.48 -6.86
CA ILE A 28 20.22 20.92 -7.54
C ILE A 28 20.23 22.45 -7.57
N VAL A 29 20.16 23.03 -8.76
CA VAL A 29 20.05 24.48 -8.97
C VAL A 29 18.69 24.75 -9.63
N LEU A 30 17.78 25.40 -8.91
CA LEU A 30 16.45 25.76 -9.42
C LEU A 30 16.51 26.88 -10.45
N LEU A 31 17.36 27.87 -10.20
CA LEU A 31 17.61 28.98 -11.11
C LEU A 31 19.08 29.34 -11.05
N SER A 32 19.74 29.30 -12.21
CA SER A 32 21.16 29.63 -12.32
C SER A 32 21.42 31.10 -11.98
N ALA A 33 22.66 31.43 -11.60
CA ALA A 33 23.06 32.82 -11.39
C ALA A 33 22.83 33.68 -12.64
N GLU A 34 23.09 33.13 -13.83
CA GLU A 34 22.79 33.78 -15.11
C GLU A 34 21.29 34.00 -15.29
N GLY A 35 20.45 32.99 -14.99
CA GLY A 35 18.99 33.13 -15.04
C GLY A 35 18.47 34.21 -14.10
N LYS A 36 19.01 34.29 -12.88
CA LYS A 36 18.69 35.37 -11.93
C LYS A 36 19.09 36.74 -12.47
N GLN A 37 20.30 36.85 -13.01
CA GLN A 37 20.77 38.11 -13.56
C GLN A 37 19.94 38.55 -14.77
N ASN A 38 19.49 37.62 -15.60
CA ASN A 38 18.59 37.90 -16.72
C ASN A 38 17.23 38.40 -16.23
N LEU A 39 16.69 37.85 -15.13
CA LEU A 39 15.46 38.39 -14.53
C LEU A 39 15.70 39.80 -13.98
N ILE A 40 16.79 40.04 -13.28
CA ILE A 40 17.13 41.37 -12.76
C ILE A 40 17.29 42.37 -13.92
N SER A 41 17.95 42.01 -15.00
CA SER A 41 18.16 42.90 -16.14
C SER A 41 16.85 43.32 -16.82
N PHE A 42 15.80 42.49 -16.78
CA PHE A 42 14.46 42.91 -17.23
C PHE A 42 13.91 44.09 -16.41
N THR A 43 14.20 44.16 -15.11
CA THR A 43 13.80 45.30 -14.27
C THR A 43 14.55 46.59 -14.62
N GLU A 44 15.73 46.46 -15.24
CA GLU A 44 16.60 47.58 -15.63
C GLU A 44 16.27 48.15 -17.02
N THR A 45 15.37 47.51 -17.78
CA THR A 45 14.98 47.94 -19.15
C THR A 45 14.31 49.31 -19.23
N LYS A 46 14.11 49.99 -18.09
CA LYS A 46 13.45 51.32 -17.98
C LYS A 46 12.09 51.37 -18.67
N ILE A 47 11.42 50.24 -18.83
CA ILE A 47 10.08 50.17 -19.41
C ILE A 47 9.04 50.96 -18.60
N ASN A 48 9.32 51.14 -17.30
CA ASN A 48 8.55 51.98 -16.39
C ASN A 48 8.76 53.48 -16.59
N ASN A 49 9.78 53.87 -17.35
CA ASN A 49 10.09 55.28 -17.63
C ASN A 49 9.40 55.77 -18.90
N ILE A 50 8.66 54.91 -19.60
CA ILE A 50 7.87 55.31 -20.77
C ILE A 50 6.72 56.19 -20.29
N ASP A 51 6.57 57.36 -20.90
CA ASP A 51 5.43 58.25 -20.64
C ASP A 51 4.16 57.72 -21.33
N PHE A 52 3.57 56.69 -20.75
CA PHE A 52 2.34 56.09 -21.26
C PHE A 52 1.20 57.12 -21.35
N ALA A 53 1.16 58.10 -20.44
CA ALA A 53 0.14 59.15 -20.43
C ALA A 53 0.19 60.00 -21.70
N ALA A 54 1.38 60.43 -22.13
CA ALA A 54 1.56 61.19 -23.38
C ALA A 54 1.06 60.40 -24.61
N TYR A 55 1.36 59.10 -24.70
CA TYR A 55 0.87 58.28 -25.81
C TYR A 55 -0.66 58.12 -25.80
N ILE A 56 -1.25 57.94 -24.63
CA ILE A 56 -2.71 57.81 -24.48
C ILE A 56 -3.40 59.13 -24.81
N GLU A 57 -2.82 60.26 -24.41
CA GLU A 57 -3.32 61.60 -24.76
C GLU A 57 -3.29 61.79 -26.28
N GLU A 58 -2.18 61.44 -26.95
CA GLU A 58 -2.09 61.55 -28.41
C GLU A 58 -3.13 60.67 -29.12
N LEU A 59 -3.36 59.45 -28.62
CA LEU A 59 -4.36 58.53 -29.15
C LEU A 59 -5.80 58.94 -28.86
N SER A 60 -6.03 59.88 -27.93
CA SER A 60 -7.36 60.41 -27.63
C SER A 60 -7.79 61.53 -28.58
N LYS A 61 -6.86 62.06 -29.40
CA LYS A 61 -7.17 63.11 -30.37
C LYS A 61 -8.01 62.57 -31.52
N GLU A 62 -8.89 63.43 -32.05
CA GLU A 62 -9.66 63.08 -33.24
C GLU A 62 -8.74 62.92 -34.48
N VAL A 63 -9.10 61.98 -35.34
CA VAL A 63 -8.32 61.61 -36.54
C VAL A 63 -8.23 62.76 -37.53
N THR A 64 -9.28 63.56 -37.63
CA THR A 64 -9.39 64.69 -38.56
C THR A 64 -9.66 65.97 -37.78
N ARG A 65 -9.15 67.10 -38.29
CA ARG A 65 -9.37 68.43 -37.68
C ARG A 65 -10.80 68.92 -37.79
N VAL A 66 -11.54 68.40 -38.75
CA VAL A 66 -12.95 68.70 -39.05
C VAL A 66 -13.72 67.40 -39.19
N ASP A 67 -15.00 67.44 -38.85
CA ASP A 67 -15.92 66.35 -39.13
C ASP A 67 -16.14 66.28 -40.65
N LEU A 68 -15.56 65.24 -41.28
CA LEU A 68 -15.63 65.07 -42.73
C LEU A 68 -17.06 64.86 -43.24
N LEU A 69 -17.96 64.30 -42.42
CA LEU A 69 -19.35 64.07 -42.82
C LEU A 69 -20.13 65.38 -42.77
N LEU A 70 -19.98 66.17 -41.71
CA LEU A 70 -20.58 67.50 -41.64
C LEU A 70 -20.06 68.40 -42.76
N PHE A 71 -18.75 68.41 -42.98
CA PHE A 71 -18.15 69.19 -44.06
C PHE A 71 -18.63 68.74 -45.45
N ALA A 72 -18.79 67.44 -45.67
CA ALA A 72 -19.36 66.93 -46.93
C ALA A 72 -20.84 67.33 -47.11
N ASN A 73 -21.62 67.37 -46.02
CA ASN A 73 -23.02 67.83 -46.06
C ASN A 73 -23.10 69.33 -46.37
N ASP A 74 -22.22 70.15 -45.79
CA ASP A 74 -22.15 71.59 -46.08
C ASP A 74 -21.78 71.86 -47.54
N LEU A 75 -20.85 71.07 -48.10
CA LEU A 75 -20.48 71.16 -49.52
C LEU A 75 -21.66 70.81 -50.44
N ASP A 76 -22.46 69.79 -50.11
CA ASP A 76 -23.66 69.47 -50.88
C ASP A 76 -24.70 70.58 -50.81
N ALA A 77 -24.94 71.13 -49.61
CA ALA A 77 -25.89 72.23 -49.42
C ALA A 77 -25.48 73.49 -50.19
N GLN A 78 -24.18 73.80 -50.25
CA GLN A 78 -23.65 74.89 -51.08
C GLN A 78 -23.74 74.56 -52.57
N ALA A 79 -23.47 73.31 -52.98
CA ALA A 79 -23.59 72.90 -54.36
C ALA A 79 -25.03 72.98 -54.89
N ASP A 80 -26.03 72.73 -54.05
CA ASP A 80 -27.45 72.84 -54.41
C ASP A 80 -27.91 74.28 -54.71
N GLN A 81 -27.19 75.29 -54.19
CA GLN A 81 -27.44 76.70 -54.48
C GLN A 81 -26.75 77.19 -55.78
N LEU A 82 -25.84 76.40 -56.34
CA LEU A 82 -25.11 76.76 -57.57
C LEU A 82 -25.95 76.48 -58.83
N PRO A 83 -25.74 77.26 -59.91
CA PRO A 83 -26.29 76.94 -61.22
C PRO A 83 -25.84 75.55 -61.67
N LYS A 84 -26.74 74.82 -62.34
CA LYS A 84 -26.44 73.50 -62.90
C LYS A 84 -25.28 73.61 -63.89
N GLY A 85 -24.21 72.87 -63.64
CA GLY A 85 -22.99 72.91 -64.44
C GLY A 85 -21.85 72.09 -63.87
N SER A 86 -20.67 72.22 -64.48
CA SER A 86 -19.47 71.46 -64.09
C SER A 86 -19.04 71.70 -62.65
N VAL A 87 -19.16 72.95 -62.16
CA VAL A 87 -18.77 73.32 -60.79
C VAL A 87 -19.65 72.62 -59.75
N GLN A 88 -20.97 72.67 -59.89
CA GLN A 88 -21.90 71.95 -59.00
C GLN A 88 -21.58 70.46 -58.94
N THR A 89 -21.38 69.82 -60.10
CA THR A 89 -21.05 68.39 -60.17
C THR A 89 -19.70 68.08 -59.52
N SER A 90 -18.69 68.93 -59.70
CA SER A 90 -17.37 68.76 -59.08
C SER A 90 -17.44 68.86 -57.56
N VAL A 91 -18.19 69.82 -57.02
CA VAL A 91 -18.35 69.98 -55.55
C VAL A 91 -19.05 68.76 -54.95
N LYS A 92 -20.14 68.27 -55.58
CA LYS A 92 -20.82 67.04 -55.15
C LYS A 92 -19.91 65.81 -55.23
N SER A 93 -19.05 65.72 -56.25
CA SER A 93 -18.05 64.65 -56.38
C SER A 93 -17.02 64.69 -55.24
N HIS A 94 -16.56 65.88 -54.83
CA HIS A 94 -15.67 66.02 -53.68
C HIS A 94 -16.35 65.69 -52.35
N ALA A 95 -17.61 66.11 -52.15
CA ALA A 95 -18.40 65.69 -50.99
C ALA A 95 -18.54 64.16 -50.93
N TYR A 96 -18.82 63.51 -52.05
CA TYR A 96 -18.82 62.04 -52.15
C TYR A 96 -17.45 61.43 -51.80
N THR A 97 -16.36 62.00 -52.32
CA THR A 97 -14.99 61.54 -52.05
C THR A 97 -14.65 61.66 -50.56
N LEU A 98 -15.05 62.75 -49.90
CA LEU A 98 -14.86 62.94 -48.46
C LEU A 98 -15.60 61.87 -47.65
N ARG A 99 -16.82 61.52 -48.03
CA ARG A 99 -17.55 60.40 -47.39
C ARG A 99 -16.86 59.05 -47.61
N GLN A 100 -16.26 58.83 -48.78
CA GLN A 100 -15.46 57.63 -49.04
C GLN A 100 -14.19 57.58 -48.17
N ILE A 101 -13.49 58.71 -48.02
CA ILE A 101 -12.32 58.82 -47.13
C ILE A 101 -12.74 58.54 -45.68
N TYR A 102 -13.84 59.12 -45.22
CA TYR A 102 -14.36 58.89 -43.87
C TYR A 102 -14.60 57.39 -43.63
N THR A 103 -15.39 56.76 -44.51
CA THR A 103 -15.79 55.36 -44.34
C THR A 103 -14.62 54.38 -44.46
N LYS A 104 -13.67 54.62 -45.39
CA LYS A 104 -12.57 53.68 -45.66
C LYS A 104 -11.34 53.91 -44.80
N GLN A 105 -11.02 55.17 -44.49
CA GLN A 105 -9.77 55.54 -43.82
C GLN A 105 -10.00 55.96 -42.37
N VAL A 106 -10.89 56.93 -42.12
CA VAL A 106 -11.07 57.49 -40.76
C VAL A 106 -11.62 56.45 -39.79
N ILE A 107 -12.65 55.69 -40.17
CA ILE A 107 -13.20 54.62 -39.33
C ILE A 107 -12.12 53.56 -39.02
N THR A 108 -11.39 53.11 -40.03
CA THR A 108 -10.33 52.09 -39.90
C THR A 108 -9.20 52.58 -38.98
N LEU A 109 -8.79 53.85 -39.13
CA LEU A 109 -7.75 54.44 -38.31
C LEU A 109 -8.23 54.60 -36.85
N LYS A 110 -9.46 55.05 -36.62
CA LYS A 110 -10.06 55.15 -35.27
C LYS A 110 -10.10 53.78 -34.57
N GLN A 111 -10.43 52.72 -35.29
CA GLN A 111 -10.37 51.35 -34.75
C GLN A 111 -8.94 50.93 -34.38
N SER A 112 -7.95 51.23 -35.23
CA SER A 112 -6.54 50.94 -34.94
C SER A 112 -6.02 51.73 -33.74
N MET A 113 -6.40 53.01 -33.61
CA MET A 113 -6.06 53.84 -32.44
C MET A 113 -6.65 53.27 -31.15
N ASN A 114 -7.92 52.81 -31.17
CA ASN A 114 -8.53 52.14 -30.02
C ASN A 114 -7.79 50.86 -29.62
N LYS A 115 -7.39 50.03 -30.60
CA LYS A 115 -6.56 48.84 -30.34
C LYS A 115 -5.21 49.21 -29.75
N MET A 116 -4.56 50.26 -30.28
CA MET A 116 -3.27 50.73 -29.78
C MET A 116 -3.38 51.25 -28.34
N ASN A 117 -4.44 52.00 -28.01
CA ASN A 117 -4.73 52.46 -26.65
C ASN A 117 -4.87 51.27 -25.67
N GLN A 118 -5.61 50.24 -26.05
CA GLN A 118 -5.73 49.01 -25.26
C GLN A 118 -4.38 48.32 -25.04
N SER A 119 -3.57 48.18 -26.08
CA SER A 119 -2.22 47.60 -25.99
C SER A 119 -1.30 48.43 -25.09
N ILE A 120 -1.35 49.76 -25.17
CA ILE A 120 -0.55 50.65 -24.33
C ILE A 120 -0.97 50.54 -22.86
N ARG A 121 -2.28 50.55 -22.58
CA ARG A 121 -2.81 50.34 -21.22
C ARG A 121 -2.44 48.97 -20.65
N PHE A 122 -2.39 47.94 -21.48
CA PHE A 122 -1.94 46.62 -21.05
C PHE A 122 -0.43 46.62 -20.75
N LEU A 123 0.37 47.27 -21.60
CA LEU A 123 1.80 47.42 -21.41
C LEU A 123 2.12 48.22 -20.13
N GLU A 124 1.41 49.32 -19.87
CA GLU A 124 1.54 50.15 -18.66
C GLU A 124 1.36 49.32 -17.38
N ARG A 125 0.29 48.52 -17.31
CA ARG A 125 0.04 47.62 -16.16
C ARG A 125 1.13 46.56 -16.03
N THR A 126 1.51 45.95 -17.15
CA THR A 126 2.53 44.89 -17.16
C THR A 126 3.90 45.42 -16.73
N ALA A 127 4.29 46.59 -17.23
CA ALA A 127 5.52 47.28 -16.88
C ALA A 127 5.56 47.58 -15.37
N THR A 128 4.50 48.21 -14.84
CA THR A 128 4.40 48.57 -13.42
C THR A 128 4.52 47.36 -12.49
N ASP A 129 3.88 46.24 -12.85
CA ASP A 129 3.93 44.99 -12.09
C ASP A 129 5.26 44.22 -12.22
N LEU A 130 6.01 44.43 -13.31
CA LEU A 130 7.13 43.60 -13.71
C LEU A 130 8.21 43.49 -12.62
N SER A 131 8.61 44.62 -12.05
CA SER A 131 9.67 44.69 -11.06
C SER A 131 9.29 43.95 -9.76
N TYR A 132 8.08 44.16 -9.27
CA TYR A 132 7.56 43.45 -8.10
C TYR A 132 7.48 41.94 -8.33
N LYS A 133 6.92 41.50 -9.48
CA LYS A 133 6.79 40.08 -9.80
C LYS A 133 8.13 39.38 -9.95
N ILE A 134 9.12 40.03 -10.56
CA ILE A 134 10.47 39.47 -10.67
C ILE A 134 11.10 39.30 -9.29
N ASN A 135 10.99 40.31 -8.41
CA ASN A 135 11.53 40.21 -7.06
C ASN A 135 10.84 39.09 -6.24
N ASP A 136 9.53 38.94 -6.35
CA ASP A 136 8.77 37.87 -5.70
C ASP A 136 9.20 36.48 -6.19
N VAL A 137 9.35 36.31 -7.51
CA VAL A 137 9.86 35.05 -8.10
C VAL A 137 11.28 34.75 -7.61
N LEU A 138 12.18 35.73 -7.58
CA LEU A 138 13.54 35.53 -7.09
C LEU A 138 13.56 35.12 -5.62
N GLN A 139 12.74 35.76 -4.78
CA GLN A 139 12.61 35.42 -3.37
C GLN A 139 12.05 34.01 -3.15
N LEU A 140 11.00 33.63 -3.89
CA LEU A 140 10.40 32.29 -3.83
C LEU A 140 11.39 31.22 -4.26
N VAL A 141 12.15 31.48 -5.33
CA VAL A 141 13.20 30.58 -5.82
C VAL A 141 14.30 30.42 -4.78
N ASP A 142 14.74 31.51 -4.13
CA ASP A 142 15.76 31.44 -3.09
C ASP A 142 15.30 30.68 -1.85
N ALA A 143 14.05 30.88 -1.44
CA ALA A 143 13.46 30.12 -0.35
C ALA A 143 13.37 28.62 -0.69
N ALA A 144 12.89 28.29 -1.90
CA ALA A 144 12.81 26.91 -2.36
C ALA A 144 14.19 26.25 -2.48
N GLN A 145 15.19 26.99 -3.00
CA GLN A 145 16.56 26.53 -3.12
C GLN A 145 17.16 26.24 -1.74
N TYR A 146 16.93 27.11 -0.75
CA TYR A 146 17.37 26.91 0.63
C TYR A 146 16.75 25.66 1.26
N LEU A 147 15.44 25.47 1.09
CA LEU A 147 14.73 24.30 1.61
C LEU A 147 15.28 23.00 1.01
N ILE A 148 15.53 22.95 -0.30
CA ILE A 148 16.07 21.77 -0.98
C ILE A 148 17.51 21.49 -0.54
N SER A 149 18.39 22.49 -0.65
CA SER A 149 19.82 22.29 -0.44
C SER A 149 20.16 21.99 1.02
N GLN A 150 19.51 22.64 1.99
CA GLN A 150 19.83 22.50 3.41
C GLN A 150 18.87 21.55 4.13
N ASN A 151 17.57 21.89 4.16
CA ASN A 151 16.61 21.20 5.02
C ASN A 151 16.28 19.79 4.52
N VAL A 152 16.04 19.60 3.22
CA VAL A 152 15.69 18.29 2.67
C VAL A 152 16.89 17.35 2.71
N THR A 153 18.08 17.83 2.31
CA THR A 153 19.34 17.08 2.43
C THR A 153 19.56 16.58 3.86
N PHE A 154 19.42 17.46 4.85
CA PHE A 154 19.58 17.09 6.26
C PHE A 154 18.51 16.07 6.70
N THR A 155 17.23 16.35 6.41
CA THR A 155 16.10 15.50 6.79
C THR A 155 16.20 14.10 6.20
N ILE A 156 16.54 13.96 4.91
CA ILE A 156 16.68 12.64 4.27
C ILE A 156 17.80 11.85 4.91
N ASN A 157 18.95 12.46 5.16
CA ASN A 157 20.08 11.77 5.78
C ASN A 157 19.76 11.36 7.23
N GLN A 158 19.02 12.20 7.98
CA GLN A 158 18.58 11.88 9.32
C GLN A 158 17.55 10.73 9.35
N GLU A 159 16.54 10.77 8.49
CA GLU A 159 15.53 9.72 8.39
C GLU A 159 16.11 8.41 7.85
N SER A 160 17.08 8.47 6.92
CA SER A 160 17.84 7.31 6.46
C SER A 160 18.61 6.64 7.60
N GLU A 161 19.28 7.43 8.44
CA GLU A 161 19.98 6.93 9.63
C GLU A 161 19.01 6.29 10.64
N LYS A 162 17.87 6.94 10.90
CA LYS A 162 16.84 6.40 11.79
C LYS A 162 16.25 5.09 11.27
N TYR A 163 16.00 4.99 9.97
CA TYR A 163 15.52 3.78 9.32
C TYR A 163 16.55 2.65 9.41
N LYS A 164 17.84 2.95 9.19
CA LYS A 164 18.95 2.01 9.39
C LYS A 164 18.96 1.45 10.82
N GLN A 165 18.86 2.32 11.82
CA GLN A 165 18.82 1.89 13.23
C GLN A 165 17.58 1.05 13.54
N THR A 166 16.44 1.37 12.94
CA THR A 166 15.21 0.59 13.09
C THR A 166 15.37 -0.83 12.55
N ILE A 167 15.93 -0.98 11.36
CA ILE A 167 16.22 -2.31 10.77
C ILE A 167 17.19 -3.09 11.67
N ILE A 168 18.29 -2.46 12.10
CA ILE A 168 19.25 -3.07 13.04
C ILE A 168 18.56 -3.51 14.33
N GLY A 169 17.62 -2.71 14.83
CA GLY A 169 16.79 -3.02 16.00
C GLY A 169 15.97 -4.30 15.82
N TYR A 170 15.28 -4.46 14.68
CA TYR A 170 14.51 -5.67 14.39
C TYR A 170 15.41 -6.92 14.33
N PHE A 171 16.59 -6.85 13.70
CA PHE A 171 17.53 -7.97 13.68
C PHE A 171 18.00 -8.35 15.09
N LYS A 172 18.33 -7.37 15.94
CA LYS A 172 18.73 -7.61 17.33
C LYS A 172 17.60 -8.29 18.12
N GLN A 173 16.39 -7.75 18.03
CA GLN A 173 15.22 -8.28 18.73
C GLN A 173 14.92 -9.72 18.31
N TYR A 174 14.96 -10.01 17.01
CA TYR A 174 14.72 -11.36 16.49
C TYR A 174 15.77 -12.37 16.98
N ILE A 175 17.05 -12.00 16.96
CA ILE A 175 18.12 -12.88 17.45
C ILE A 175 18.01 -13.11 18.96
N GLU A 176 17.69 -12.09 19.75
CA GLU A 176 17.45 -12.24 21.19
C GLU A 176 16.24 -13.14 21.47
N TRP A 177 15.17 -13.02 20.67
CA TRP A 177 14.04 -13.95 20.74
C TRP A 177 14.47 -15.39 20.42
N ILE A 178 15.26 -15.63 19.37
CA ILE A 178 15.77 -16.98 19.05
C ILE A 178 16.62 -17.52 20.20
N LYS A 179 17.55 -16.73 20.76
CA LYS A 179 18.38 -17.16 21.90
C LYS A 179 17.51 -17.57 23.08
N THR A 180 16.49 -16.77 23.36
CA THR A 180 15.54 -17.01 24.47
C THR A 180 14.74 -18.28 24.24
N ALA A 181 14.17 -18.47 23.06
CA ALA A 181 13.43 -19.69 22.70
C ALA A 181 14.33 -20.93 22.75
N LEU A 182 15.59 -20.82 22.28
CA LEU A 182 16.54 -21.93 22.35
C LEU A 182 16.90 -22.30 23.79
N MET A 183 17.11 -21.31 24.67
CA MET A 183 17.45 -21.55 26.08
C MET A 183 16.26 -22.01 26.93
N MET A 184 15.06 -21.48 26.70
CA MET A 184 13.90 -21.76 27.55
C MET A 184 13.04 -22.91 27.03
N ASP A 185 12.81 -23.00 25.72
CA ASP A 185 11.85 -23.95 25.14
C ASP A 185 12.52 -25.18 24.53
N VAL A 186 13.76 -25.07 24.06
CA VAL A 186 14.49 -26.19 23.41
C VAL A 186 15.48 -26.85 24.37
N ALA A 187 16.17 -26.10 25.23
CA ALA A 187 17.10 -26.69 26.20
C ALA A 187 16.38 -27.54 27.27
N THR A 188 15.11 -27.26 27.55
CA THR A 188 14.21 -28.07 28.39
C THR A 188 13.84 -29.41 27.74
N CYS A 189 14.00 -29.58 26.43
CA CYS A 189 13.86 -30.87 25.76
C CYS A 189 15.07 -31.80 26.00
N LYS A 190 16.23 -31.27 26.42
CA LYS A 190 17.42 -32.08 26.70
C LYS A 190 17.25 -33.04 27.89
N PRO A 191 16.73 -32.64 29.07
CA PRO A 191 16.43 -33.60 30.13
C PRO A 191 15.36 -34.61 29.71
N PHE A 192 14.36 -34.20 28.91
CA PHE A 192 13.33 -35.12 28.40
C PHE A 192 13.92 -36.16 27.43
N SER A 193 14.74 -35.73 26.47
CA SER A 193 15.48 -36.62 25.56
C SER A 193 16.40 -37.57 26.33
N ASN A 194 17.14 -37.07 27.33
CA ASN A 194 17.98 -37.92 28.18
C ASN A 194 17.16 -38.95 28.96
N ILE A 195 15.97 -38.60 29.47
CA ILE A 195 15.10 -39.55 30.18
C ILE A 195 14.61 -40.63 29.22
N VAL A 196 14.17 -40.26 28.02
CA VAL A 196 13.72 -41.22 27.00
C VAL A 196 14.87 -42.12 26.56
N ASP A 197 16.04 -41.57 26.26
CA ASP A 197 17.23 -42.36 25.90
C ASP A 197 17.65 -43.30 27.05
N THR A 198 17.59 -42.82 28.30
CA THR A 198 17.89 -43.65 29.47
C THR A 198 16.85 -44.76 29.65
N ALA A 199 15.57 -44.46 29.46
CA ALA A 199 14.49 -45.44 29.53
C ALA A 199 14.60 -46.48 28.42
N GLU A 200 14.98 -46.07 27.20
CA GLU A 200 15.23 -46.97 26.08
C GLU A 200 16.42 -47.88 26.38
N ILE A 201 17.55 -47.32 26.84
CA ILE A 201 18.73 -48.12 27.23
C ILE A 201 18.33 -49.13 28.30
N LEU A 202 17.65 -48.71 29.37
CA LEU A 202 17.22 -49.62 30.44
C LEU A 202 16.23 -50.68 29.94
N ALA A 203 15.24 -50.32 29.14
CA ALA A 203 14.27 -51.27 28.60
C ALA A 203 14.95 -52.29 27.68
N CYS A 204 15.74 -51.82 26.71
CA CYS A 204 16.39 -52.67 25.73
C CYS A 204 17.48 -53.54 26.36
N SER A 205 18.39 -52.97 27.16
CA SER A 205 19.53 -53.72 27.69
C SER A 205 19.22 -54.53 28.95
N PHE A 206 18.31 -54.05 29.82
CA PHE A 206 18.05 -54.73 31.09
C PHE A 206 16.86 -55.68 31.02
N PHE A 207 15.78 -55.31 30.31
CA PHE A 207 14.60 -56.17 30.22
C PHE A 207 14.64 -57.07 29.00
N PHE A 208 14.82 -56.51 27.80
CA PHE A 208 14.74 -57.29 26.56
C PHE A 208 15.99 -58.14 26.31
N ASP A 209 17.19 -57.63 26.58
CA ASP A 209 18.43 -58.38 26.35
C ASP A 209 18.73 -59.40 27.47
N SER A 210 18.33 -59.11 28.72
CA SER A 210 18.54 -60.04 29.85
C SER A 210 17.48 -61.14 29.96
N MET A 211 16.30 -60.98 29.35
CA MET A 211 15.26 -62.02 29.35
C MET A 211 15.31 -62.82 28.04
N ASN A 212 15.82 -64.05 28.10
CA ASN A 212 15.62 -64.98 26.99
C ASN A 212 14.10 -65.19 26.75
N THR A 213 13.69 -65.40 25.49
CA THR A 213 12.31 -65.69 25.07
C THR A 213 11.63 -66.74 25.95
N PHE A 214 12.42 -67.70 26.47
CA PHE A 214 11.98 -68.69 27.45
C PHE A 214 11.40 -68.07 28.75
N TRP A 215 12.11 -67.15 29.40
CA TRP A 215 11.70 -66.54 30.66
C TRP A 215 10.53 -65.57 30.47
N PHE A 216 10.50 -64.85 29.34
CA PHE A 216 9.37 -64.01 28.97
C PHE A 216 8.11 -64.85 28.73
N GLY A 217 8.24 -65.97 28.00
CA GLY A 217 7.15 -66.92 27.78
C GLY A 217 6.60 -67.50 29.08
N LEU A 218 7.48 -67.97 29.99
CA LEU A 218 7.07 -68.50 31.29
C LEU A 218 6.38 -67.43 32.15
N GLY A 219 6.92 -66.21 32.17
CA GLY A 219 6.32 -65.07 32.89
C GLY A 219 4.92 -64.71 32.37
N CYS A 220 4.77 -64.57 31.05
CA CYS A 220 3.47 -64.32 30.43
C CYS A 220 2.49 -65.47 30.66
N SER A 221 2.91 -66.73 30.49
CA SER A 221 2.06 -67.89 30.76
C SER A 221 1.61 -67.94 32.22
N ALA A 222 2.50 -67.67 33.18
CA ALA A 222 2.15 -67.61 34.60
C ALA A 222 1.16 -66.47 34.90
N LEU A 223 1.37 -65.29 34.30
CA LEU A 223 0.50 -64.13 34.46
C LEU A 223 -0.92 -64.38 33.94
N PHE A 224 -1.09 -65.15 32.86
CA PHE A 224 -2.41 -65.54 32.37
C PHE A 224 -2.99 -66.79 33.05
N LEU A 225 -2.16 -67.73 33.50
CA LEU A 225 -2.59 -68.94 34.21
C LEU A 225 -3.14 -68.63 35.60
N LEU A 226 -2.55 -67.68 36.33
CA LEU A 226 -3.03 -67.28 37.66
C LEU A 226 -4.51 -66.83 37.66
N PRO A 227 -4.95 -65.86 36.83
CA PRO A 227 -6.35 -65.49 36.73
C PRO A 227 -7.21 -66.62 36.15
N SER A 228 -6.69 -67.43 35.21
CA SER A 228 -7.40 -68.58 34.66
C SER A 228 -7.71 -69.65 35.71
N ILE A 229 -6.76 -69.98 36.60
CA ILE A 229 -6.95 -70.92 37.70
C ILE A 229 -7.94 -70.36 38.72
N ILE A 230 -7.84 -69.07 39.07
CA ILE A 230 -8.79 -68.44 39.99
C ILE A 230 -10.22 -68.53 39.45
N LEU A 231 -10.41 -68.21 38.16
CA LEU A 231 -11.70 -68.36 37.48
C LEU A 231 -12.16 -69.82 37.45
N SER A 232 -11.26 -70.75 37.14
CA SER A 232 -11.56 -72.19 37.09
C SER A 232 -11.98 -72.74 38.45
N VAL A 233 -11.31 -72.35 39.55
CA VAL A 233 -11.67 -72.77 40.92
C VAL A 233 -13.00 -72.16 41.37
N ARG A 234 -13.27 -70.90 40.97
CA ARG A 234 -14.57 -70.27 41.22
C ARG A 234 -15.70 -70.97 40.47
N LEU A 235 -15.46 -71.34 39.20
CA LEU A 235 -16.40 -72.11 38.38
C LEU A 235 -16.59 -73.55 38.90
N ALA A 236 -15.54 -74.21 39.38
CA ALA A 236 -15.62 -75.58 39.92
C ALA A 236 -16.54 -75.68 41.15
N LYS A 237 -16.57 -74.64 42.00
CA LYS A 237 -17.57 -74.56 43.08
C LYS A 237 -19.00 -74.41 42.58
N PHE A 238 -19.20 -73.77 41.43
CA PHE A 238 -20.49 -73.62 40.78
C PHE A 238 -20.93 -74.93 40.11
N TYR A 239 -20.00 -75.62 39.42
CA TYR A 239 -20.22 -76.91 38.76
C TYR A 239 -20.54 -78.03 39.77
N ARG A 240 -19.88 -78.07 40.94
CA ARG A 240 -20.15 -79.09 41.98
C ARG A 240 -21.52 -78.91 42.69
N ARG A 241 -22.20 -77.79 42.45
CA ARG A 241 -23.54 -77.49 42.97
C ARG A 241 -24.60 -77.53 41.86
N MET A 242 -24.17 -77.76 40.62
CA MET A 242 -25.02 -77.93 39.46
C MET A 242 -25.50 -79.39 39.47
N ASP A 243 -26.63 -79.61 40.11
CA ASP A 243 -27.33 -80.90 40.19
C ASP A 243 -28.31 -81.02 39.00
N THR A 244 -27.75 -80.90 37.79
CA THR A 244 -28.48 -81.09 36.53
C THR A 244 -27.57 -81.81 35.56
N GLU A 245 -27.74 -83.14 35.46
CA GLU A 245 -27.34 -83.88 34.28
C GLU A 245 -28.00 -83.21 33.07
N ASP A 246 -27.21 -82.88 32.04
CA ASP A 246 -27.76 -82.64 30.72
C ASP A 246 -28.38 -83.97 30.28
N VAL A 247 -29.67 -84.17 30.58
CA VAL A 247 -30.48 -85.26 30.05
C VAL A 247 -30.46 -85.10 28.53
N TYR A 248 -29.62 -85.89 27.88
CA TYR A 248 -29.85 -86.27 26.50
C TYR A 248 -31.03 -87.24 26.56
N ASP A 249 -32.21 -86.78 26.12
CA ASP A 249 -33.33 -87.68 25.87
C ASP A 249 -32.89 -88.69 24.79
N ASP A 250 -32.52 -89.90 25.22
CA ASP A 250 -32.45 -91.08 24.38
C ASP A 250 -33.89 -91.39 23.92
N ILE A 251 -34.26 -90.92 22.74
CA ILE A 251 -35.41 -91.45 22.01
C ILE A 251 -34.92 -92.60 21.13
N ASP A 252 -35.21 -93.80 21.61
CA ASP A 252 -35.14 -95.07 20.89
C ASP A 252 -35.87 -95.04 19.52
N THR A 253 -35.27 -95.73 18.54
CA THR A 253 -35.78 -96.23 17.23
C THR A 253 -35.77 -95.35 15.94
N ILE A 254 -34.81 -95.66 15.03
CA ILE A 254 -34.88 -95.95 13.55
C ILE A 254 -35.94 -95.22 12.66
N PRO A 255 -35.77 -94.85 11.35
CA PRO A 255 -34.59 -94.73 10.45
C PRO A 255 -34.45 -93.35 9.71
N MET A 256 -33.29 -93.21 9.05
CA MET A 256 -32.89 -92.30 7.95
C MET A 256 -34.00 -91.55 7.18
N LYS A 257 -33.91 -90.20 7.13
CA LYS A 257 -34.19 -89.40 5.92
C LYS A 257 -33.67 -87.95 6.04
N THR A 258 -32.64 -87.69 5.23
CA THR A 258 -32.39 -86.50 4.40
C THR A 258 -33.00 -85.13 4.73
N LEU A 259 -32.09 -84.13 4.67
CA LEU A 259 -32.27 -82.76 4.14
C LEU A 259 -32.84 -81.67 5.10
N PRO A 260 -32.58 -80.37 4.84
CA PRO A 260 -31.38 -79.66 5.28
C PRO A 260 -31.67 -78.28 5.91
N ALA A 261 -30.58 -77.55 6.19
CA ALA A 261 -30.46 -76.09 6.19
C ALA A 261 -30.99 -75.31 7.41
N TYR A 262 -30.20 -74.30 7.79
CA TYR A 262 -30.50 -73.00 8.46
C TYR A 262 -31.57 -73.01 9.59
N ASP A 263 -31.42 -72.37 10.74
CA ASP A 263 -30.76 -71.13 11.12
C ASP A 263 -30.90 -71.01 12.65
N THR A 264 -30.08 -70.14 13.23
CA THR A 264 -30.27 -69.40 14.48
C THR A 264 -31.46 -69.73 15.39
N MET A 265 -31.18 -70.11 16.65
CA MET A 265 -31.47 -69.25 17.82
C MET A 265 -31.18 -69.98 19.14
N THR A 266 -30.21 -69.42 19.87
CA THR A 266 -30.28 -69.15 21.31
C THR A 266 -31.45 -69.79 22.08
N ARG A 267 -31.20 -70.91 22.75
CA ARG A 267 -31.90 -71.26 23.99
C ARG A 267 -31.00 -70.90 25.15
N PHE A 268 -31.19 -69.70 25.68
CA PHE A 268 -30.70 -69.37 27.02
C PHE A 268 -31.44 -70.24 28.05
N PRO A 269 -30.76 -70.94 28.97
CA PRO A 269 -31.41 -71.41 30.19
C PRO A 269 -31.86 -70.19 31.03
N ARG A 270 -33.08 -70.24 31.57
CA ARG A 270 -33.60 -69.19 32.46
C ARG A 270 -32.75 -69.11 33.74
N ALA A 271 -32.39 -67.89 34.13
CA ALA A 271 -31.75 -67.60 35.40
C ALA A 271 -32.64 -67.98 36.60
N SER A 272 -32.02 -68.60 37.60
CA SER A 272 -32.60 -69.02 38.88
C SER A 272 -33.21 -67.82 39.64
N ALA A 273 -34.43 -67.98 40.17
CA ALA A 273 -35.12 -66.95 40.96
C ALA A 273 -34.42 -66.69 42.32
N PRO A 274 -34.49 -65.45 42.86
CA PRO A 274 -33.84 -65.05 44.12
C PRO A 274 -34.61 -65.52 45.38
N PRO A 275 -33.99 -65.47 46.59
CA PRO A 275 -34.33 -66.32 47.72
C PRO A 275 -35.49 -65.79 48.58
N ARG A 276 -36.18 -66.70 49.28
CA ARG A 276 -37.06 -66.40 50.43
C ARG A 276 -36.53 -67.10 51.69
N HIS A 277 -36.02 -66.32 52.65
CA HIS A 277 -36.10 -66.63 54.09
C HIS A 277 -37.52 -66.25 54.55
N GLY A 278 -38.19 -66.81 55.54
CA GLY A 278 -38.03 -67.90 56.50
C GLY A 278 -39.33 -67.91 57.33
N ASP A 279 -39.64 -69.00 58.06
CA ASP A 279 -40.17 -68.98 59.44
C ASP A 279 -40.86 -70.32 59.83
N TRP A 280 -40.58 -70.70 61.07
CA TRP A 280 -41.02 -71.83 61.92
C TRP A 280 -40.29 -73.16 61.76
#